data_AF-W0FTH9-F1
#
_entry.id   AF-W0FTH9-F1
#
_cell.length_a   1.000
_cell.length_b   1.000
_cell.length_c   1.000
_cell.angle_alpha   90.00
_cell.angle_beta   90.00
_cell.angle_gamma   90.00
#
_symmetry.space_group_name_H-M   'P 1'
#
loop_
_entity.id
_entity.type
_entity.pdbx_description
1 polymer ?
#
loop_
_entity_poly.entity_id
_entity_poly.type
_entity_poly.pdbx_seq_one_letter_code
_entity_poly.pdbx_strand_id
1 'polypeptide(L)'
;MSLPPRSDWHNNERPATAVENAMAEGRASRVRREVAEIRAAAEQLKGEGRFEAEVAAFLTTRALMLERAGGEARYASTMRPAEDTVEERDMFPTAARSALLIARALLADRAGR
;
A
#
# COMPACT_ATOMS: atom_id res chain seq x y z
N MET A 1 -17.18 -0.24 -9.36
CA MET A 1 -17.63 -1.31 -8.44
C MET A 1 -18.25 -0.62 -7.23
N SER A 2 -19.45 -1.00 -6.77
CA SER A 2 -20.07 -0.35 -5.60
C SER A 2 -19.65 -1.06 -4.32
N LEU A 3 -19.34 -0.30 -3.26
CA LEU A 3 -19.14 -0.84 -1.92
C LEU A 3 -20.40 -1.56 -1.43
N PRO A 4 -20.25 -2.56 -0.54
CA PRO A 4 -21.38 -3.19 0.10
C PRO A 4 -22.21 -2.17 0.90
N PRO A 5 -23.53 -2.38 1.03
CA PRO A 5 -24.39 -1.53 1.84
C PRO A 5 -23.93 -1.50 3.30
N ARG A 6 -24.20 -0.39 3.98
CA ARG A 6 -23.83 -0.16 5.38
C ARG A 6 -25.09 -0.03 6.23
N SER A 7 -25.05 -0.58 7.44
CA SER A 7 -26.10 -0.36 8.44
C SER A 7 -25.87 0.97 9.16
N ASP A 8 -26.92 1.77 9.31
CA ASP A 8 -26.91 2.93 10.21
C ASP A 8 -27.05 2.49 11.69
N TRP A 9 -27.04 3.46 12.61
CA TRP A 9 -27.19 3.20 14.05
C TRP A 9 -28.57 2.64 14.44
N HIS A 10 -29.53 2.69 13.53
CA HIS A 10 -30.86 2.10 13.66
C HIS A 10 -30.99 0.72 12.98
N ASN A 11 -29.88 0.16 12.48
CA ASN A 11 -29.84 -1.06 11.66
C ASN A 11 -30.57 -0.98 10.31
N ASN A 12 -30.86 0.22 9.79
CA ASN A 12 -31.34 0.36 8.43
C ASN A 12 -30.17 0.19 7.46
N GLU A 13 -30.34 -0.66 6.45
CA GLU A 13 -29.36 -0.78 5.36
C GLU A 13 -29.49 0.41 4.42
N ARG A 14 -28.38 1.12 4.20
CA ARG A 14 -28.27 2.14 3.15
C ARG A 14 -27.22 1.75 2.12
N PRO A 15 -27.45 2.02 0.83
CA PRO A 15 -26.41 1.87 -0.18
C PRO A 15 -25.25 2.83 0.09
N ALA A 16 -24.06 2.44 -0.35
CA ALA A 16 -22.92 3.33 -0.37
C ALA A 16 -23.19 4.50 -1.33
N THR A 17 -22.90 5.71 -0.87
CA THR A 17 -23.00 6.92 -1.69
C THR A 17 -21.94 6.93 -2.78
N ALA A 18 -22.17 7.70 -3.84
CA ALA A 18 -21.18 7.90 -4.90
C ALA A 18 -19.84 8.45 -4.35
N VAL A 19 -19.91 9.30 -3.32
CA VAL A 19 -18.73 9.87 -2.67
C VAL A 19 -17.95 8.80 -1.89
N GLU A 20 -18.63 7.94 -1.13
CA GLU A 20 -17.98 6.83 -0.41
C GLU A 20 -17.28 5.86 -1.39
N ASN A 21 -17.95 5.53 -2.50
CA ASN A 21 -17.38 4.70 -3.56
C ASN A 21 -16.13 5.35 -4.18
N ALA A 22 -16.21 6.65 -4.50
CA ALA A 22 -15.10 7.39 -5.10
C ALA A 22 -13.89 7.49 -4.15
N MET A 23 -14.12 7.76 -2.87
CA MET A 23 -13.04 7.81 -1.87
C MET A 23 -12.35 6.46 -1.71
N ALA A 24 -13.12 5.38 -1.62
CA ALA A 24 -12.57 4.03 -1.50
C ALA A 24 -11.78 3.61 -2.75
N GLU A 25 -12.27 3.94 -3.94
CA GLU A 25 -11.54 3.67 -5.19
C GLU A 25 -10.26 4.51 -5.29
N GLY A 26 -10.31 5.80 -4.89
CA GLY A 26 -9.12 6.65 -4.85
C GLY A 26 -8.04 6.09 -3.92
N ARG A 27 -8.44 5.63 -2.73
CA ARG A 27 -7.53 4.94 -1.79
C ARG A 27 -6.97 3.65 -2.40
N ALA A 28 -7.81 2.82 -3.00
CA ALA A 28 -7.36 1.57 -3.62
C ALA A 28 -6.40 1.80 -4.78
N SER A 29 -6.66 2.82 -5.61
CA SER A 29 -5.77 3.18 -6.71
C SER A 29 -4.40 3.65 -6.23
N ARG A 30 -4.35 4.40 -5.12
CA ARG A 30 -3.07 4.78 -4.50
C ARG A 30 -2.32 3.55 -4.00
N VAL A 31 -2.99 2.66 -3.27
CA VAL A 31 -2.39 1.42 -2.75
C VAL A 31 -1.80 0.57 -3.88
N ARG A 32 -2.54 0.40 -5.00
CA ARG A 32 -2.04 -0.34 -6.17
C ARG A 32 -0.78 0.29 -6.76
N ARG A 33 -0.70 1.62 -6.84
CA ARG A 33 0.50 2.32 -7.30
C ARG A 33 1.69 2.05 -6.39
N GLU A 34 1.51 2.13 -5.07
CA GLU A 34 2.59 1.86 -4.12
C GLU A 34 3.05 0.41 -4.15
N VAL A 35 2.12 -0.54 -4.25
CA VAL A 35 2.44 -1.96 -4.44
C VAL A 35 3.27 -2.16 -5.71
N ALA A 36 2.94 -1.48 -6.81
CA ALA A 36 3.73 -1.53 -8.05
C ALA A 36 5.15 -0.96 -7.86
N GLU A 37 5.29 0.16 -7.16
CA GLU A 37 6.61 0.75 -6.85
C GLU A 37 7.46 -0.18 -5.97
N ILE A 38 6.87 -0.80 -4.95
CA ILE A 38 7.56 -1.76 -4.07
C ILE A 38 7.99 -3.00 -4.85
N ARG A 39 7.12 -3.56 -5.70
CA ARG A 39 7.44 -4.71 -6.56
C ARG A 39 8.58 -4.38 -7.52
N ALA A 40 8.55 -3.23 -8.16
CA ALA A 40 9.62 -2.80 -9.07
C ALA A 40 10.97 -2.69 -8.35
N ALA A 41 10.99 -2.10 -7.14
CA ALA A 41 12.20 -2.03 -6.32
C ALA A 41 12.70 -3.42 -5.89
N ALA A 42 11.78 -4.32 -5.51
CA ALA A 42 12.13 -5.69 -5.14
C ALA A 42 12.76 -6.45 -6.32
N GLU A 43 12.23 -6.31 -7.53
CA GLU A 43 12.80 -6.95 -8.73
C GLU A 43 14.20 -6.41 -9.04
N GLN A 44 14.44 -5.10 -8.90
CA GLN A 44 15.77 -4.51 -9.13
C GLN A 44 16.82 -5.00 -8.15
N LEU A 45 16.42 -5.39 -6.94
CA LEU A 45 17.32 -5.92 -5.90
C LEU A 45 17.60 -7.43 -6.08
N LYS A 46 16.82 -8.16 -6.89
CA LYS A 46 17.04 -9.59 -7.12
C LYS A 46 18.28 -9.80 -8.00
N GLY A 47 19.35 -10.28 -7.38
CA GLY A 47 20.60 -10.67 -8.07
C GLY A 47 21.82 -9.84 -7.68
N GLU A 48 21.67 -8.91 -6.74
CA GLU A 48 22.71 -7.95 -6.40
C GLU A 48 23.60 -8.40 -5.22
N GLY A 49 23.15 -9.37 -4.44
CA GLY A 49 23.85 -9.88 -3.26
C GLY A 49 22.90 -10.57 -2.28
N ARG A 50 23.46 -11.19 -1.24
CA ARG A 50 22.65 -11.91 -0.23
C ARG A 50 21.75 -10.96 0.56
N PHE A 51 22.25 -9.79 0.93
CA PHE A 51 21.48 -8.81 1.69
C PHE A 51 20.33 -8.22 0.86
N GLU A 52 20.62 -7.86 -0.40
CA GLU A 52 19.65 -7.31 -1.35
C GLU A 52 18.55 -8.32 -1.67
N ALA A 53 18.89 -9.60 -1.76
CA ALA A 53 17.90 -10.67 -1.91
C ALA A 53 16.94 -10.77 -0.71
N GLU A 54 17.44 -10.64 0.53
CA GLU A 54 16.60 -10.63 1.73
C GLU A 54 15.70 -9.38 1.77
N VAL A 55 16.23 -8.21 1.39
CA VAL A 55 15.44 -6.98 1.27
C VAL A 55 14.36 -7.12 0.20
N ALA A 56 14.69 -7.71 -0.95
CA ALA A 56 13.73 -7.99 -2.03
C ALA A 56 12.61 -8.95 -1.57
N ALA A 57 12.94 -10.00 -0.81
CA ALA A 57 11.97 -10.93 -0.26
C ALA A 57 11.03 -10.25 0.76
N PHE A 58 11.59 -9.40 1.62
CA PHE A 58 10.82 -8.59 2.56
C PHE A 58 9.86 -7.64 1.84
N LEU A 59 10.36 -6.87 0.86
CA LEU A 59 9.56 -5.95 0.03
C LEU A 59 8.41 -6.69 -0.68
N THR A 60 8.70 -7.85 -1.26
CA THR A 60 7.71 -8.70 -1.92
C THR A 60 6.58 -9.10 -0.96
N THR A 61 6.95 -9.53 0.26
CA THR A 61 5.98 -9.89 1.30
C THR A 61 5.13 -8.68 1.73
N ARG A 62 5.75 -7.51 1.91
CA ARG A 62 5.04 -6.28 2.26
C ARG A 62 4.09 -5.81 1.16
N ALA A 63 4.49 -5.91 -0.11
CA ALA A 63 3.63 -5.60 -1.25
C ALA A 63 2.37 -6.49 -1.26
N LEU A 64 2.53 -7.79 -1.01
CA LEU A 64 1.40 -8.73 -0.93
C LEU A 64 0.45 -8.41 0.21
N MET A 65 0.97 -8.08 1.40
CA MET A 65 0.14 -7.70 2.54
C MET A 65 -0.64 -6.41 2.27
N LEU A 66 0.01 -5.41 1.69
CA LEU A 66 -0.59 -4.12 1.36
C LEU A 66 -1.66 -4.26 0.27
N GLU A 67 -1.40 -5.05 -0.78
CA GLU A 67 -2.37 -5.33 -1.84
C GLU A 67 -3.62 -6.05 -1.30
N ARG A 68 -3.47 -7.01 -0.38
CA ARG A 68 -4.61 -7.67 0.27
C ARG A 68 -5.42 -6.74 1.16
N ALA A 69 -4.76 -5.82 1.86
CA ALA A 69 -5.42 -4.90 2.78
C ALA A 69 -6.14 -3.75 2.07
N GLY A 70 -5.67 -3.32 0.89
CA GLY A 70 -6.16 -2.10 0.27
C GLY A 70 -6.16 -2.06 -1.27
N GLY A 71 -5.81 -3.14 -1.97
CA GLY A 71 -5.75 -3.15 -3.44
C GLY A 71 -7.11 -3.03 -4.13
N GLU A 72 -8.19 -3.35 -3.41
CA GLU A 72 -9.57 -3.24 -3.89
C GLU A 72 -10.37 -2.25 -3.04
N ALA A 73 -11.31 -1.52 -3.66
CA ALA A 73 -12.13 -0.50 -2.99
C ALA A 73 -12.84 -1.03 -1.73
N ARG A 74 -13.36 -2.27 -1.77
CA ARG A 74 -14.02 -2.89 -0.61
C ARG A 74 -13.10 -2.96 0.62
N TYR A 75 -11.84 -3.35 0.44
CA TYR A 75 -10.88 -3.51 1.53
C TYR A 75 -10.28 -2.17 1.93
N ALA A 76 -9.98 -1.30 0.95
CA ALA A 76 -9.52 0.06 1.18
C ALA A 76 -10.51 0.89 2.04
N SER A 77 -11.82 0.65 1.89
CA SER A 77 -12.87 1.34 2.65
C SER A 77 -12.87 1.06 4.15
N THR A 78 -12.23 -0.03 4.57
CA THR A 78 -12.13 -0.48 5.97
C THR A 78 -10.70 -0.40 6.51
N MET A 79 -9.74 -0.01 5.68
CA MET A 79 -8.33 0.06 6.04
C MET A 79 -8.11 1.12 7.11
N ARG A 80 -7.46 0.73 8.21
CA ARG A 80 -7.17 1.64 9.34
C ARG A 80 -6.04 2.59 8.96
N PRO A 81 -5.93 3.77 9.60
CA PRO A 81 -4.83 4.70 9.34
C PRO A 81 -3.44 4.06 9.47
N ALA A 82 -3.23 3.18 10.45
CA ALA A 82 -1.96 2.49 10.65
C ALA A 82 -1.62 1.43 9.58
N GLU A 83 -2.62 1.01 8.81
CA GLU A 83 -2.49 0.09 7.67
C GLU A 83 -2.41 0.84 6.34
N ASP A 84 -2.85 2.11 6.36
CA ASP A 84 -2.74 3.03 5.24
C ASP A 84 -1.32 3.60 5.15
N THR A 85 -0.93 3.93 3.94
CA THR A 85 0.39 4.45 3.59
C THR A 85 0.37 5.96 3.31
N VAL A 86 -0.75 6.63 3.61
CA VAL A 86 -0.90 8.08 3.46
C VAL A 86 0.19 8.80 4.24
N GLU A 87 0.84 9.74 3.55
CA GLU A 87 1.75 10.69 4.19
C GLU A 87 0.91 11.78 4.87
N GLU A 88 0.66 11.61 6.16
CA GLU A 88 0.23 12.70 7.02
C GLU A 88 1.46 13.31 7.70
N ARG A 89 1.44 14.63 7.88
CA ARG A 89 2.45 15.33 8.67
C ARG A 89 2.39 14.73 10.08
N ASP A 90 3.52 14.26 10.60
CA ASP A 90 3.67 13.61 11.91
C ASP A 90 3.36 12.09 12.00
N MET A 91 3.05 11.41 10.89
CA MET A 91 2.98 9.94 10.87
C MET A 91 4.35 9.30 10.61
N PHE A 92 4.70 8.29 11.42
CA PHE A 92 5.83 7.42 11.11
C PHE A 92 5.57 6.63 9.82
N PRO A 93 6.57 6.48 8.94
CA PRO A 93 6.39 5.69 7.73
C PRO A 93 6.03 4.25 8.08
N THR A 94 5.06 3.68 7.37
CA THR A 94 4.74 2.25 7.53
C THR A 94 5.96 1.40 7.19
N ALA A 95 6.00 0.15 7.68
CA ALA A 95 7.09 -0.77 7.34
C ALA A 95 7.29 -0.93 5.81
N ALA A 96 6.22 -0.83 5.01
CA ALA A 96 6.30 -0.86 3.55
C ALA A 96 6.96 0.41 2.97
N ARG A 97 6.62 1.59 3.51
CA ARG A 97 7.22 2.87 3.12
C ARG A 97 8.69 2.94 3.52
N SER A 98 9.02 2.54 4.75
CA SER A 98 10.40 2.46 5.23
C SER A 98 11.24 1.53 4.36
N ALA A 99 10.69 0.37 3.98
CA ALA A 99 11.37 -0.56 3.08
C ALA A 99 11.62 0.05 1.69
N LEU A 100 10.63 0.76 1.12
CA LEU A 100 10.77 1.44 -0.16
C LEU A 100 11.83 2.56 -0.10
N LEU A 101 11.88 3.33 1.00
CA LEU A 101 12.89 4.36 1.21
C LEU A 101 14.30 3.76 1.30
N ILE A 102 14.47 2.65 2.02
CA ILE A 102 15.74 1.90 2.09
C ILE A 102 16.13 1.41 0.70
N ALA A 103 15.21 0.80 -0.05
CA ALA A 103 15.47 0.32 -1.40
C ALA A 103 15.91 1.45 -2.35
N ARG A 104 15.23 2.60 -2.31
CA ARG A 104 15.61 3.79 -3.08
C ARG A 104 16.99 4.30 -2.71
N ALA A 105 17.32 4.36 -1.41
CA ALA A 105 18.64 4.78 -0.96
C ALA A 105 19.75 3.85 -1.47
N LEU A 106 19.54 2.52 -1.41
CA LEU A 106 20.49 1.54 -1.92
C LEU A 106 20.70 1.68 -3.44
N LEU A 107 19.63 1.89 -4.21
CA LEU A 107 19.70 2.08 -5.66
C LEU A 107 20.37 3.41 -6.04
N ALA A 108 20.13 4.49 -5.29
CA ALA A 108 20.73 5.80 -5.54
C ALA A 108 22.23 5.83 -5.22
N ASP A 109 22.65 5.24 -4.10
CA ASP A 109 24.07 5.09 -3.73
C ASP A 109 24.85 4.29 -4.78
N ARG A 110 24.16 3.40 -5.51
CA ARG A 110 24.73 2.64 -6.62
C ARG A 110 24.83 3.46 -7.91
N ALA A 111 23.82 4.26 -8.27
CA ALA A 111 23.87 5.09 -9.47
C ALA A 111 24.93 6.20 -9.41
N GLY A 112 25.38 6.56 -8.19
CA GLY A 112 26.46 7.52 -7.96
C GLY A 112 27.87 6.92 -7.93
N ARG A 113 28.01 5.59 -8.02
CA ARG A 113 29.29 4.87 -8.17
C ARG A 113 29.55 4.51 -9.62
#